data_AF-A0A9P5EQ34-F1
#
_entry.id   AF-A0A9P5EQ34-F1
#
_cell.length_a   1.000
_cell.length_b   1.000
_cell.length_c   1.000
_cell.angle_alpha   90.00
_cell.angle_beta   90.00
_cell.angle_gamma   90.00
#
_symmetry.space_group_name_H-M   'P 1'
#
loop_
_entity.id
_entity.type
_entity.pdbx_description
1 polymer ?
#
loop_
_entity_poly.entity_id
_entity_poly.type
_entity_poly.pdbx_seq_one_letter_code
_entity_poly.pdbx_strand_id
1 'polypeptide(L)'
;MFAKYDAMEDITYEHILAAFKVCVDKILTATTDSTVRTHVTGHSLGGAYSSFCYAQILVDDGKLTQEKIQTGDEYTFGCPRVVSNDWAAMNQDRVSKKKGQSWRIVNDEDLVPQVPPTTVKPIS
;
A
#
# COMPACT_ATOMS: atom_id res chain seq x y z
N MET A 1 -25.75 -8.50 -5.87
CA MET A 1 -25.34 -7.71 -4.69
C MET A 1 -23.88 -7.29 -4.80
N PHE A 2 -22.95 -8.22 -5.07
CA PHE A 2 -21.51 -7.95 -5.24
C PHE A 2 -21.14 -7.08 -6.45
N ALA A 3 -21.77 -7.25 -7.61
CA ALA A 3 -21.49 -6.42 -8.81
C ALA A 3 -21.67 -4.89 -8.62
N LYS A 4 -22.50 -4.46 -7.67
CA LYS A 4 -22.66 -3.04 -7.33
C LYS A 4 -21.48 -2.52 -6.51
N TYR A 5 -20.88 -3.37 -5.67
CA TYR A 5 -19.69 -3.04 -4.90
C TYR A 5 -18.47 -3.03 -5.80
N ASP A 6 -18.33 -3.99 -6.72
CA ASP A 6 -17.23 -4.01 -7.70
C ASP A 6 -17.21 -2.72 -8.54
N ALA A 7 -18.36 -2.31 -9.09
CA ALA A 7 -18.46 -1.08 -9.87
C ALA A 7 -18.16 0.20 -9.05
N MET A 8 -18.46 0.19 -7.74
CA MET A 8 -18.19 1.30 -6.84
C MET A 8 -16.72 1.35 -6.39
N GLU A 9 -16.08 0.20 -6.22
CA GLU A 9 -14.65 0.08 -5.94
C GLU A 9 -13.81 0.57 -7.12
N ASP A 10 -14.17 0.18 -8.35
CA ASP A 10 -13.54 0.68 -9.57
C ASP A 10 -13.61 2.21 -9.63
N ILE A 11 -14.79 2.79 -9.41
CA ILE A 11 -14.97 4.25 -9.41
C ILE A 11 -14.10 4.90 -8.31
N THR A 12 -14.06 4.33 -7.10
CA THR A 12 -13.34 4.94 -5.98
C THR A 12 -11.83 4.92 -6.20
N TYR A 13 -11.29 3.81 -6.69
CA TYR A 13 -9.87 3.68 -6.97
C TYR A 13 -9.41 4.58 -8.11
N GLU A 14 -10.21 4.70 -9.18
CA GLU A 14 -9.91 5.64 -10.28
C GLU A 14 -9.86 7.10 -9.80
N HIS A 15 -10.69 7.49 -8.82
CA HIS A 15 -10.57 8.81 -8.20
C HIS A 15 -9.26 8.99 -7.43
N ILE A 16 -8.75 7.95 -6.77
CA ILE A 16 -7.45 7.97 -6.08
C ILE A 16 -6.33 8.15 -7.10
N LEU A 17 -6.36 7.39 -8.21
CA LEU A 17 -5.38 7.52 -9.30
C LEU A 17 -5.39 8.92 -9.93
N ALA A 18 -6.58 9.47 -10.19
CA ALA A 18 -6.73 10.82 -10.69
C ALA A 18 -6.15 11.86 -9.72
N ALA A 19 -6.37 11.68 -8.40
CA ALA A 19 -5.79 12.54 -7.38
C ALA A 19 -4.25 12.45 -7.35
N PHE A 20 -3.68 11.24 -7.50
CA PHE A 20 -2.23 11.07 -7.60
C PHE A 20 -1.65 11.79 -8.81
N LYS A 21 -2.29 11.65 -9.97
CA LYS A 21 -1.89 12.35 -11.19
C LYS A 21 -1.85 13.87 -10.97
N VAL A 22 -2.90 14.44 -10.38
CA VAL A 22 -2.96 15.88 -10.08
C VAL A 22 -1.82 16.32 -9.15
N CYS A 23 -1.42 15.48 -8.19
CA CYS A 23 -0.29 15.77 -7.31
C CYS A 23 1.05 15.66 -8.05
N VAL A 24 1.23 14.64 -8.88
CA VAL A 24 2.44 14.40 -9.68
C VAL A 24 2.68 15.52 -10.69
N ASP A 25 1.62 15.97 -11.37
CA ASP A 25 1.69 17.06 -12.36
C ASP A 25 2.08 18.42 -11.71
N LYS A 26 1.97 18.55 -10.38
CA LYS A 26 2.42 19.75 -9.64
C LYS A 26 3.88 19.67 -9.21
N ILE A 27 4.50 18.49 -9.26
CA ILE A 27 5.90 18.30 -8.85
C ILE A 27 6.80 18.75 -9.99
N LEU A 28 7.73 19.67 -9.70
CA LEU A 28 8.73 20.09 -10.66
C LEU A 28 9.70 18.93 -10.93
N THR A 29 9.76 18.49 -12.17
CA THR A 29 10.68 17.45 -12.62
C THR A 29 11.79 18.03 -13.49
N ALA A 30 12.93 17.33 -13.56
CA ALA A 30 14.06 17.74 -14.39
C ALA A 30 13.72 17.73 -15.90
N THR A 31 12.85 16.80 -16.34
CA THR A 31 12.35 16.71 -17.71
C THR A 31 10.86 16.39 -17.73
N THR A 32 10.19 16.65 -18.86
CA THR A 32 8.77 16.33 -19.06
C THR A 32 8.46 14.84 -18.97
N ASP A 33 9.44 13.98 -19.23
CA ASP A 33 9.28 12.51 -19.23
C ASP A 33 9.77 11.86 -17.93
N SER A 34 10.24 12.65 -16.98
CA SER A 34 10.68 12.15 -15.68
C SER A 34 9.49 11.57 -14.91
N THR A 35 9.67 10.36 -14.39
CA THR A 35 8.71 9.76 -13.45
C THR A 35 8.96 10.27 -12.03
N VAL A 36 7.89 10.48 -11.28
CA VAL A 36 7.96 10.78 -9.84
C VAL A 36 7.94 9.47 -9.07
N ARG A 37 8.95 9.28 -8.20
CA ARG A 37 8.97 8.13 -7.28
C ARG A 37 8.02 8.41 -6.11
N THR A 38 6.95 7.63 -6.03
CA THR A 38 5.91 7.76 -5.01
C THR A 38 6.07 6.69 -3.95
N HIS A 39 6.25 7.13 -2.71
CA HIS A 39 6.31 6.27 -1.53
C HIS A 39 4.96 6.27 -0.82
N VAL A 40 4.61 5.16 -0.21
CA VAL A 40 3.36 5.03 0.57
C VAL A 40 3.71 4.92 2.05
N THR A 41 3.00 5.62 2.92
CA THR A 41 3.27 5.55 4.35
C THR A 41 2.01 5.69 5.17
N GLY A 42 2.04 5.20 6.41
CA GLY A 42 0.93 5.30 7.34
C GLY A 42 1.32 4.93 8.76
N HIS A 43 0.61 5.50 9.73
CA HIS A 43 0.80 5.22 11.15
C HIS A 43 -0.46 4.59 11.75
N SER A 44 -0.30 3.64 12.69
CA SER A 44 -1.42 2.97 13.36
C SER A 44 -2.38 2.35 12.32
N LEU A 45 -3.69 2.61 12.42
CA LEU A 45 -4.68 2.20 11.41
C LEU A 45 -4.32 2.69 9.99
N GLY A 46 -3.71 3.87 9.87
CA GLY A 46 -3.21 4.38 8.59
C GLY A 46 -2.16 3.46 7.98
N GLY A 47 -1.32 2.80 8.78
CA GLY A 47 -0.35 1.82 8.28
C GLY A 47 -1.04 0.65 7.57
N ALA A 48 -2.17 0.19 8.11
CA ALA A 48 -2.95 -0.89 7.50
C ALA A 48 -3.53 -0.48 6.14
N TYR A 49 -4.10 0.72 6.05
CA TYR A 49 -4.59 1.25 4.78
C TYR A 49 -3.47 1.45 3.77
N SER A 50 -2.30 1.90 4.22
CA SER A 50 -1.12 2.06 3.40
C SER A 50 -0.64 0.74 2.80
N SER A 51 -0.70 -0.37 3.55
CA SER A 51 -0.37 -1.70 3.01
C SER A 51 -1.34 -2.17 1.93
N PHE A 52 -2.64 -1.92 2.08
CA PHE A 52 -3.61 -2.25 1.03
C PHE A 52 -3.46 -1.35 -0.20
N CYS A 53 -3.27 -0.04 0.00
CA CYS A 53 -3.03 0.90 -1.07
C CYS A 53 -1.76 0.55 -1.85
N TYR A 54 -0.67 0.22 -1.15
CA TYR A 54 0.58 -0.21 -1.76
C TYR A 54 0.41 -1.51 -2.54
N ALA A 55 -0.28 -2.51 -1.97
CA ALA A 55 -0.56 -3.76 -2.68
C ALA A 55 -1.34 -3.52 -3.99
N GLN A 56 -2.33 -2.62 -3.98
CA GLN A 56 -3.09 -2.26 -5.18
C GLN A 56 -2.21 -1.54 -6.22
N ILE A 57 -1.38 -0.59 -5.78
CA ILE A 57 -0.39 0.10 -6.64
C ILE A 57 0.54 -0.90 -7.32
N LEU A 58 1.00 -1.94 -6.60
CA LEU A 58 1.87 -2.98 -7.18
C LEU A 58 1.15 -3.80 -8.27
N VAL A 59 -0.17 -3.98 -8.16
CA VAL A 59 -0.99 -4.63 -9.19
C VAL A 59 -1.10 -3.75 -10.43
N ASP A 60 -1.32 -2.45 -10.27
CA ASP A 60 -1.52 -1.49 -11.37
C ASP A 60 -0.26 -0.72 -11.78
N ASP A 61 0.94 -1.18 -11.38
CA ASP A 61 2.22 -0.51 -11.62
C ASP A 61 2.45 -0.10 -13.09
N GLY A 62 1.92 -0.90 -14.04
CA GLY A 62 1.93 -0.57 -15.46
C GLY A 62 1.10 0.67 -15.81
N LYS A 63 -0.13 0.79 -15.29
CA LYS A 63 -1.00 1.96 -15.48
C LYS A 63 -0.38 3.20 -14.82
N LEU A 64 0.16 3.02 -13.61
CA LEU A 64 0.80 4.10 -12.85
C LEU A 64 2.04 4.66 -13.57
N THR A 65 2.84 3.79 -14.18
CA THR A 65 4.02 4.22 -14.95
C THR A 65 3.61 5.09 -16.15
N GLN A 66 2.48 4.80 -16.80
CA GLN A 66 1.94 5.64 -17.89
C GLN A 66 1.55 7.03 -17.40
N GLU A 67 1.15 7.14 -16.13
CA GLU A 67 0.83 8.41 -15.46
C GLU A 67 2.06 9.08 -14.82
N LYS A 68 3.28 8.67 -15.20
CA LYS A 68 4.56 9.15 -14.66
C LYS A 68 4.75 8.87 -13.16
N ILE A 69 4.01 7.92 -12.61
CA ILE A 69 4.12 7.48 -11.23
C ILE A 69 4.99 6.24 -11.20
N GLN A 70 6.18 6.35 -10.61
CA GLN A 70 7.04 5.21 -10.32
C GLN A 70 6.79 4.74 -8.88
N THR A 71 6.43 3.48 -8.71
CA THR A 71 6.27 2.88 -7.37
C THR A 71 7.60 2.90 -6.61
N GLY A 72 7.61 3.55 -5.45
CA GLY A 72 8.70 3.54 -4.47
C GLY A 72 8.44 2.52 -3.37
N ASP A 73 8.94 2.81 -2.17
CA ASP A 73 8.81 1.97 -0.99
C ASP A 73 7.54 2.28 -0.18
N GLU A 74 7.12 1.31 0.62
CA GLU A 74 6.14 1.45 1.69
C GLU A 74 6.83 1.55 3.05
N TYR A 75 6.38 2.49 3.89
CA TYR A 75 6.83 2.63 5.28
C TYR A 75 5.63 2.68 6.23
N THR A 76 5.46 1.67 7.07
CA THR A 76 4.40 1.64 8.08
C THR A 76 4.97 1.75 9.49
N PHE A 77 4.29 2.50 10.35
CA PHE A 77 4.72 2.78 11.72
C PHE A 77 3.62 2.38 12.70
N GLY A 78 3.93 1.54 13.69
CA GLY A 78 2.94 1.13 14.69
C GLY A 78 1.71 0.44 14.08
N CYS A 79 1.86 -0.19 12.91
CA CYS A 79 0.74 -0.76 12.15
C CYS A 79 0.25 -2.07 12.80
N PRO A 80 -1.05 -2.22 13.10
CA PRO A 80 -1.60 -3.50 13.56
C PRO A 80 -1.48 -4.57 12.47
N ARG A 81 -1.59 -5.85 12.84
CA ARG A 81 -1.65 -6.94 11.88
C ARG A 81 -3.07 -6.96 11.29
N VAL A 82 -3.22 -6.70 10.00
CA VAL A 82 -4.55 -6.62 9.36
C VAL A 82 -4.78 -7.69 8.30
N VAL A 83 -3.79 -8.54 8.08
CA VAL A 83 -3.72 -9.49 6.97
C VAL A 83 -3.34 -10.88 7.47
N SER A 84 -3.76 -11.89 6.73
CA SER A 84 -3.37 -13.29 6.98
C SER A 84 -1.93 -13.56 6.52
N ASN A 85 -1.36 -14.67 6.98
CA ASN A 85 -0.03 -15.12 6.53
C ASN A 85 0.00 -15.36 5.01
N ASP A 86 -1.08 -15.90 4.43
CA ASP A 86 -1.17 -16.15 2.98
C ASP A 86 -1.12 -14.84 2.19
N TRP A 87 -1.87 -13.83 2.63
CA TRP A 87 -1.81 -12.50 2.03
C TRP A 87 -0.41 -11.90 2.16
N ALA A 88 0.23 -12.03 3.34
CA ALA A 88 1.58 -11.50 3.57
C ALA A 88 2.60 -12.15 2.64
N ALA A 89 2.53 -13.48 2.45
CA ALA A 89 3.40 -14.20 1.51
C ALA A 89 3.19 -13.77 0.05
N MET A 90 1.93 -13.61 -0.36
CA MET A 90 1.59 -13.12 -1.70
C MET A 90 2.08 -11.68 -1.94
N ASN A 91 1.90 -10.80 -0.95
CA ASN A 91 2.35 -9.42 -1.05
C ASN A 91 3.89 -9.35 -1.09
N GLN A 92 4.57 -10.16 -0.28
CA GLN A 92 6.03 -10.26 -0.30
C GLN A 92 6.57 -10.71 -1.67
N ASP A 93 5.94 -11.71 -2.29
CA ASP A 93 6.30 -12.15 -3.66
C ASP A 93 6.13 -11.01 -4.67
N ARG A 94 5.03 -10.24 -4.60
CA ARG A 94 4.80 -9.09 -5.48
C ARG A 94 5.82 -7.98 -5.27
N VAL A 95 6.09 -7.60 -4.01
CA VAL A 95 7.07 -6.58 -3.64
C VAL A 95 8.47 -6.97 -4.14
N SER A 96 8.87 -8.23 -3.98
CA SER A 96 10.19 -8.71 -4.38
C SER A 96 10.50 -8.56 -5.87
N LYS A 97 9.46 -8.48 -6.71
CA LYS A 97 9.55 -8.34 -8.17
C LYS A 97 9.61 -6.86 -8.61
N LYS A 98 9.50 -5.92 -7.68
CA LYS A 98 9.48 -4.47 -7.97
C LYS A 98 10.72 -3.81 -7.37
N LYS A 99 10.96 -2.56 -7.80
CA LYS A 99 12.07 -1.75 -7.27
C LYS A 99 11.85 -1.30 -5.83
N GLY A 100 10.59 -1.11 -5.44
CA GLY A 100 10.20 -0.73 -4.09
C GLY A 100 10.22 -1.90 -3.10
N GLN A 101 10.36 -1.59 -1.83
CA GLN A 101 10.30 -2.52 -0.71
C GLN A 101 9.21 -2.10 0.29
N SER A 102 8.78 -3.02 1.15
CA SER A 102 7.85 -2.73 2.25
C SER A 102 8.56 -2.84 3.59
N TRP A 103 8.53 -1.76 4.37
CA TRP A 103 9.17 -1.63 5.66
C TRP A 103 8.12 -1.48 6.76
N ARG A 104 8.09 -2.45 7.68
CA ARG A 104 7.23 -2.40 8.86
C ARG A 104 8.05 -2.03 10.09
N ILE A 105 7.89 -0.80 10.54
CA ILE A 105 8.65 -0.20 11.64
C ILE A 105 7.84 -0.32 12.92
N VAL A 106 8.41 -1.02 13.89
CA VAL A 106 7.75 -1.41 15.14
C VAL A 106 8.61 -0.96 16.31
N ASN A 107 7.99 -0.28 17.27
CA ASN A 107 8.57 -0.08 18.59
C ASN A 107 8.21 -1.29 19.46
N ASP A 108 9.18 -1.81 20.22
CA ASP A 108 8.99 -2.98 21.09
C ASP A 108 7.97 -2.71 22.20
N GLU A 109 7.94 -1.48 22.71
CA GLU A 109 6.98 -1.03 23.74
C GLU A 109 5.59 -0.68 23.18
N ASP A 110 5.41 -0.73 21.85
CA ASP A 110 4.12 -0.45 21.21
C ASP A 110 3.27 -1.73 21.12
N LEU A 111 2.07 -1.68 21.72
CA LEU A 111 1.12 -2.78 21.70
C LEU A 111 0.36 -2.88 20.38
N VAL A 112 0.22 -1.80 19.60
CA VAL A 112 -0.60 -1.79 18.38
C VAL A 112 -0.11 -2.82 17.35
N PRO A 113 1.21 -2.93 17.05
CA PRO A 113 1.76 -3.96 16.17
C PRO A 113 1.56 -5.40 16.61
N GLN A 114 1.17 -5.62 17.86
CA GLN A 114 0.93 -6.94 18.45
C GLN A 114 -0.53 -7.37 18.32
N VAL A 115 -1.42 -6.48 17.87
CA VAL A 115 -2.85 -6.74 17.71
C VAL A 115 -3.18 -7.03 16.24
N PRO A 116 -4.00 -8.06 15.95
CA PRO A 116 -4.40 -9.14 16.84
C PRO A 116 -3.19 -10.02 17.26
N PRO A 117 -3.25 -10.59 18.47
CA PRO A 117 -2.21 -11.46 18.98
C PRO A 117 -2.08 -12.72 18.10
N THR A 118 -0.86 -13.19 17.92
CA THR A 118 -0.52 -14.39 17.12
C THR A 118 -0.85 -15.68 17.86
N THR A 119 -1.06 -15.60 19.18
CA THR A 119 -1.42 -16.75 20.01
C THR A 119 -2.92 -16.72 20.27
N VAL A 120 -3.68 -17.50 19.50
CA VAL A 120 -4.96 -18.01 19.99
C VAL A 120 -4.58 -19.02 21.07
N LYS A 121 -4.83 -18.74 22.36
CA LYS A 121 -4.77 -19.82 23.35
C LYS A 121 -5.77 -20.88 22.89
N PRO A 122 -5.36 -22.14 22.66
CA PRO A 122 -6.33 -23.22 22.51
C PRO A 122 -7.16 -23.21 23.78
N ILE A 123 -8.48 -23.13 23.64
CA ILE A 123 -9.38 -23.36 24.76
C ILE A 123 -9.23 -24.85 25.05
N SER A 124 -8.46 -25.18 26.09
CA SER A 124 -8.36 -26.52 26.66
C SER A 124 -9.70 -26.97 27.23
#